data_AF-A0A0Q5TP29-F1
#
_entry.id   AF-A0A0Q5TP29-F1
#
_cell.length_a   1.000
_cell.length_b   1.000
_cell.length_c   1.000
_cell.angle_alpha   90.00
_cell.angle_beta   90.00
_cell.angle_gamma   90.00
#
_symmetry.space_group_name_H-M   'P 1'
#
loop_
_entity.id
_entity.type
_entity.pdbx_description
1 polymer ?
#
loop_
_entity_poly.entity_id
_entity_poly.type
_entity_poly.pdbx_seq_one_letter_code
_entity_poly.pdbx_strand_id
1 'polypeptide(L)'
;MEELSGMLVMVNPELSDNWPSRGLIGFIASIDEKRQAVMVGFGSLEMYAFPPEALMVIRAKQDLYKVLMDQPSGMETADFKVLMRVNLLQESGSQKDILKALEMLKESPGARSSGMETLQNVLDLKNTQSANQSFLSR
;
A
#
# COMPACT_ATOMS: atom_id res chain seq x y z
N MET A 1 -6.82 -8.97 13.39
CA MET A 1 -7.54 -8.29 12.29
C MET A 1 -7.71 -6.78 12.51
N GLU A 2 -7.71 -6.27 13.75
CA GLU A 2 -7.62 -4.82 14.06
C GLU A 2 -6.35 -4.12 13.55
N GLU A 3 -5.35 -4.90 13.12
CA GLU A 3 -4.01 -4.44 12.78
C GLU A 3 -3.90 -3.63 11.47
N LEU A 4 -4.94 -3.65 10.62
CA LEU A 4 -4.98 -2.91 9.35
C LEU A 4 -5.89 -1.68 9.40
N SER A 5 -6.76 -1.57 10.41
CA SER A 5 -7.61 -0.39 10.60
C SER A 5 -6.75 0.83 10.91
N GLY A 6 -7.07 1.96 10.29
CA GLY A 6 -6.31 3.21 10.38
C GLY A 6 -5.07 3.28 9.49
N MET A 7 -4.74 2.21 8.76
CA MET A 7 -3.67 2.22 7.76
C MET A 7 -4.06 3.09 6.56
N LEU A 8 -3.14 3.92 6.09
CA LEU A 8 -3.32 4.71 4.88
C LEU A 8 -3.14 3.84 3.64
N VAL A 9 -4.07 3.99 2.69
CA VAL A 9 -4.10 3.27 1.42
C VAL A 9 -4.33 4.27 0.29
N MET A 10 -3.85 3.94 -0.90
CA MET A 10 -4.20 4.65 -2.12
C MET A 10 -5.08 3.76 -2.99
N VAL A 11 -6.19 4.29 -3.50
CA VAL A 11 -6.94 3.59 -4.54
C VAL A 11 -6.09 3.57 -5.80
N ASN A 12 -5.93 2.40 -6.41
CA ASN A 12 -5.06 2.20 -7.56
C ASN A 12 -5.40 3.23 -8.67
N PRO A 13 -4.44 4.11 -9.05
CA PRO A 13 -4.67 5.13 -10.07
C PRO A 13 -4.93 4.57 -11.47
N GLU A 14 -4.57 3.30 -11.71
CA GLU A 14 -4.68 2.62 -13.00
C GLU A 14 -6.02 1.88 -13.18
N LEU A 15 -6.94 2.00 -12.21
CA LEU A 15 -8.32 1.57 -12.39
C LEU A 15 -8.99 2.32 -13.55
N SER A 16 -10.01 1.69 -14.13
CA SER A 16 -10.79 2.26 -15.23
C SER A 16 -11.40 3.63 -14.85
N ASP A 17 -11.60 4.48 -15.86
CA ASP A 17 -12.01 5.89 -15.67
C ASP A 17 -13.31 6.09 -14.88
N ASN A 18 -14.15 5.06 -14.79
CA ASN A 18 -15.42 5.06 -14.05
C ASN A 18 -15.26 4.99 -12.52
N TRP A 19 -14.03 4.88 -11.99
CA TRP A 19 -13.77 4.95 -10.55
C TRP A 19 -13.38 6.39 -10.14
N PRO A 20 -14.31 7.20 -9.59
CA PRO A 20 -14.01 8.59 -9.22
C PRO A 20 -12.95 8.69 -8.11
N SER A 21 -12.77 7.62 -7.33
CA SER A 21 -11.82 7.58 -6.21
C SER A 21 -10.39 7.18 -6.61
N ARG A 22 -10.11 6.93 -7.89
CA ARG A 22 -8.76 6.53 -8.36
C ARG A 22 -7.68 7.52 -7.95
N GLY A 23 -6.58 7.01 -7.42
CA GLY A 23 -5.47 7.83 -6.91
C GLY A 23 -5.81 8.69 -5.69
N LEU A 24 -7.01 8.55 -5.11
CA LEU A 24 -7.29 9.13 -3.79
C LEU A 24 -6.62 8.30 -2.70
N ILE A 25 -6.14 9.02 -1.69
CA ILE A 25 -5.55 8.44 -0.49
C ILE A 25 -6.63 8.47 0.60
N GLY A 26 -6.86 7.34 1.24
CA GLY A 26 -7.81 7.17 2.31
C GLY A 26 -7.22 6.32 3.43
N PHE A 27 -8.06 5.98 4.42
CA PHE A 27 -7.70 5.07 5.50
C PHE A 27 -8.63 3.86 5.52
N ILE A 28 -8.09 2.70 5.87
CA ILE A 28 -8.90 1.50 6.10
C ILE A 28 -9.73 1.71 7.36
N ALA A 29 -11.06 1.75 7.24
CA ALA A 29 -11.96 1.75 8.38
C ALA A 29 -12.13 0.32 8.92
N SER A 30 -12.43 -0.62 8.02
CA SER A 30 -12.62 -2.04 8.34
C SER A 30 -12.40 -2.95 7.14
N ILE A 31 -12.26 -4.24 7.40
CA ILE A 31 -12.16 -5.29 6.37
C ILE A 31 -13.32 -6.27 6.60
N ASP A 32 -14.11 -6.52 5.57
CA ASP A 32 -15.15 -7.55 5.53
C ASP A 32 -14.63 -8.76 4.75
N GLU A 33 -14.12 -9.75 5.49
CA GLU A 33 -13.56 -10.97 4.90
C GLU A 33 -14.61 -11.81 4.17
N LYS A 34 -15.87 -11.78 4.62
CA LYS A 34 -16.94 -12.57 3.99
C LYS A 34 -17.27 -12.04 2.60
N ARG A 35 -17.19 -10.73 2.44
CA ARG A 35 -17.46 -10.05 1.16
C ARG A 35 -16.21 -9.75 0.36
N GLN A 36 -15.02 -10.09 0.88
CA GLN A 36 -13.72 -9.75 0.29
C GLN A 36 -13.66 -8.26 -0.05
N ALA A 37 -14.06 -7.42 0.90
CA ALA A 37 -14.18 -5.98 0.70
C ALA A 37 -13.50 -5.21 1.83
N VAL A 38 -12.90 -4.09 1.48
CA VAL A 38 -12.21 -3.18 2.40
C VAL A 38 -12.96 -1.86 2.38
N MET A 39 -13.43 -1.44 3.55
CA MET A 39 -14.09 -0.15 3.73
C MET A 39 -13.03 0.93 3.90
N VAL A 40 -13.02 1.89 2.99
CA VAL A 40 -12.05 3.01 2.98
C VAL A 40 -12.78 4.33 3.19
N GLY A 41 -12.32 5.12 4.15
CA GLY A 41 -12.81 6.48 4.39
C GLY A 41 -11.89 7.54 3.78
N PHE A 42 -12.48 8.63 3.28
CA PHE A 42 -11.76 9.69 2.56
C PHE A 42 -12.05 11.09 3.12
N GLY A 43 -11.53 11.46 4.30
CA GLY A 43 -11.60 12.83 4.85
C GLY A 43 -13.01 13.36 5.21
N SER A 44 -14.04 13.02 4.43
CA SER A 44 -15.46 13.11 4.74
C SER A 44 -15.91 11.87 5.53
N LEU A 45 -17.12 11.91 6.08
CA LEU A 45 -17.75 10.75 6.73
C LEU A 45 -18.15 9.63 5.74
N GLU A 46 -17.92 9.82 4.44
CA GLU A 46 -18.25 8.82 3.43
C GLU A 46 -17.19 7.72 3.39
N MET A 47 -17.67 6.48 3.42
CA MET A 47 -16.87 5.28 3.30
C MET A 47 -17.34 4.50 2.08
N TYR A 48 -16.39 3.98 1.32
CA TYR A 48 -16.66 3.20 0.13
C TYR A 48 -16.00 1.83 0.26
N ALA A 49 -16.66 0.80 -0.27
CA ALA A 49 -16.14 -0.55 -0.30
C ALA A 49 -15.29 -0.74 -1.55
N PHE A 50 -14.07 -1.25 -1.37
CA PHE A 50 -13.15 -1.61 -2.46
C PHE A 50 -12.74 -3.06 -2.33
N PRO A 51 -12.54 -3.77 -3.44
CA PRO A 51 -11.86 -5.04 -3.38
C PRO A 51 -10.36 -4.81 -3.05
N PRO A 52 -9.67 -5.72 -2.33
CA PRO A 52 -8.29 -5.50 -1.88
C PRO A 52 -7.29 -5.26 -3.02
N GLU A 53 -7.51 -5.81 -4.21
CA GLU A 53 -6.69 -5.60 -5.40
C GLU A 53 -6.79 -4.18 -5.98
N ALA A 54 -7.86 -3.45 -5.69
CA ALA A 54 -8.05 -2.06 -6.08
C ALA A 54 -7.32 -1.08 -5.15
N LEU A 55 -6.76 -1.56 -4.04
CA LEU A 55 -6.07 -0.76 -3.05
C LEU A 55 -4.58 -1.04 -3.09
N MET A 56 -3.79 0.03 -2.98
CA MET A 56 -2.34 0.00 -2.98
C MET A 56 -1.79 0.50 -1.66
N VAL A 57 -0.73 -0.15 -1.20
CA VAL A 57 0.02 0.18 0.01
C VAL A 57 1.49 0.32 -0.32
N ILE A 58 2.21 1.12 0.47
CA ILE A 58 3.66 1.19 0.34
C ILE A 58 4.24 -0.16 0.77
N ARG A 59 5.16 -0.70 -0.02
CA ARG A 59 5.89 -1.92 0.34
C ARG A 59 6.57 -1.72 1.69
N ALA A 60 6.68 -2.79 2.46
CA ALA A 60 7.41 -2.79 3.71
C ALA A 60 8.83 -2.25 3.50
N LYS A 61 9.33 -1.45 4.45
CA LYS A 61 10.66 -0.80 4.40
C LYS A 61 11.77 -1.75 3.94
N GLN A 62 11.79 -2.98 4.45
CA GLN A 62 12.82 -3.97 4.10
C GLN A 62 12.76 -4.37 2.62
N ASP A 63 11.57 -4.54 2.06
CA ASP A 63 11.40 -4.91 0.66
C ASP A 63 11.62 -3.72 -0.27
N LEU A 64 11.20 -2.53 0.14
CA LEU A 64 11.52 -1.31 -0.59
C LEU A 64 13.04 -1.05 -0.61
N TYR A 65 13.74 -1.33 0.49
CA TYR A 65 15.20 -1.24 0.53
C TYR A 65 15.88 -2.22 -0.42
N LYS A 66 15.39 -3.46 -0.53
CA LYS A 66 15.88 -4.42 -1.53
C LYS A 66 15.71 -3.89 -2.96
N VAL A 67 14.52 -3.36 -3.28
CA VAL A 67 14.26 -2.74 -4.59
C VAL A 67 15.24 -1.60 -4.90
N LEU A 68 15.61 -0.80 -3.89
CA LEU A 68 16.61 0.26 -4.04
C LEU A 68 18.03 -0.27 -4.24
N MET A 69 18.41 -1.37 -3.57
CA MET A 69 19.74 -1.96 -3.66
C MET A 69 19.94 -2.79 -4.94
N ASP A 70 18.90 -3.47 -5.38
CA ASP A 70 18.93 -4.33 -6.56
C ASP A 70 18.89 -3.54 -7.89
N GLN A 71 18.94 -2.18 -7.81
CA GLN A 71 18.86 -1.21 -8.92
C GLN A 71 18.57 -1.86 -10.28
N PRO A 72 17.30 -2.12 -10.61
CA PRO A 72 16.99 -2.67 -11.92
C PRO A 72 17.52 -1.68 -12.96
N SER A 73 18.23 -2.19 -13.96
CA SER A 73 18.95 -1.44 -15.01
C SER A 73 18.08 -0.51 -15.88
N GLY A 74 16.82 -0.27 -15.49
CA GLY A 74 15.85 0.59 -16.14
C GLY A 74 15.07 1.52 -15.20
N MET A 75 15.43 1.64 -13.91
CA MET A 75 14.82 2.63 -13.03
C MET A 75 15.35 4.04 -13.33
N GLU A 76 14.44 4.99 -13.57
CA GLU A 76 14.85 6.39 -13.75
C GLU A 76 15.41 6.98 -12.46
N THR A 77 16.44 7.81 -12.57
CA THR A 77 17.07 8.51 -11.43
C THR A 77 16.05 9.31 -10.60
N ALA A 78 15.01 9.85 -11.25
CA ALA A 78 13.95 10.58 -10.56
C ALA A 78 13.13 9.65 -9.65
N ASP A 79 12.72 8.49 -10.16
CA ASP A 79 11.95 7.50 -9.41
C ASP A 79 12.78 6.91 -8.25
N PHE A 80 14.08 6.65 -8.49
CA PHE A 80 14.99 6.21 -7.43
C PHE A 80 15.04 7.21 -6.26
N LYS A 81 15.14 8.51 -6.56
CA LYS A 81 15.14 9.56 -5.52
C LYS A 81 13.83 9.61 -4.76
N VAL A 82 12.70 9.43 -5.44
CA VAL A 82 11.37 9.35 -4.82
C VAL A 82 11.32 8.16 -3.86
N LEU A 83 11.72 6.97 -4.30
CA LEU A 83 11.72 5.76 -3.49
C LEU A 83 12.66 5.85 -2.29
N MET A 84 13.85 6.43 -2.45
CA MET A 84 14.76 6.68 -1.34
C MET A 84 14.11 7.61 -0.30
N ARG A 85 13.42 8.66 -0.75
CA ARG A 85 12.73 9.58 0.16
C ARG A 85 11.55 8.91 0.87
N VAL A 86 10.77 8.11 0.15
CA VAL A 86 9.68 7.29 0.72
C VAL A 86 10.22 6.35 1.79
N ASN A 87 11.34 5.67 1.54
CA ASN A 87 11.98 4.77 2.50
C ASN A 87 12.38 5.49 3.81
N LEU A 88 12.89 6.73 3.70
CA LEU A 88 13.19 7.57 4.87
C LEU A 88 11.94 8.05 5.61
N LEU A 89 10.86 8.36 4.90
CA LEU A 89 9.59 8.76 5.51
C LEU A 89 8.92 7.59 6.26
N GLN A 90 9.09 6.36 5.79
CA GLN A 90 8.63 5.17 6.50
C GLN A 90 9.37 4.95 7.82
N GLU A 91 10.61 5.42 7.96
CA GLU A 91 11.42 5.23 9.17
C GLU A 91 10.89 6.03 10.37
N SER A 92 10.26 7.19 10.15
CA SER A 92 9.60 7.92 11.23
C SER A 92 8.29 7.25 11.68
N GLY A 93 7.62 6.54 10.76
CA GLY A 93 6.35 5.85 11.00
C GLY A 93 5.16 6.77 11.28
N SER A 94 5.30 8.09 11.18
CA SER A 94 4.21 9.02 11.48
C SER A 94 3.16 9.02 10.35
N GLN A 95 1.86 9.11 10.69
CA GLN A 95 0.80 9.15 9.67
C GLN A 95 0.99 10.29 8.66
N LYS A 96 1.53 11.44 9.10
CA LYS A 96 1.83 12.57 8.21
C LYS A 96 2.94 12.24 7.20
N ASP A 97 3.96 11.51 7.64
CA ASP A 97 5.06 11.12 6.76
C ASP A 97 4.64 10.01 5.80
N ILE A 98 3.81 9.06 6.24
CA ILE A 98 3.22 8.05 5.36
C ILE A 98 2.29 8.69 4.33
N LEU A 99 1.45 9.65 4.73
CA LEU A 99 0.61 10.42 3.80
C LEU A 99 1.47 11.12 2.75
N LYS A 100 2.53 11.81 3.18
CA LYS A 100 3.47 12.48 2.27
C LYS A 100 4.16 11.49 1.34
N ALA A 101 4.52 10.31 1.83
CA ALA A 101 5.11 9.26 1.00
C ALA A 101 4.13 8.77 -0.08
N LEU A 102 2.85 8.57 0.27
CA LEU A 102 1.80 8.21 -0.69
C LEU A 102 1.56 9.32 -1.73
N GLU A 103 1.57 10.59 -1.34
CA GLU A 103 1.47 11.73 -2.27
C GLU A 103 2.63 11.73 -3.27
N MET A 104 3.85 11.47 -2.82
CA MET A 104 5.02 11.37 -3.70
C MET A 104 4.89 10.21 -4.72
N LEU A 105 4.38 9.06 -4.29
CA LEU A 105 4.18 7.89 -5.16
C LEU A 105 3.02 8.11 -6.14
N LYS A 106 1.98 8.83 -5.73
CA LYS A 106 0.88 9.21 -6.62
C LYS A 106 1.39 10.00 -7.84
N GLU A 107 2.33 10.90 -7.65
CA GLU A 107 2.90 11.77 -8.69
C GLU A 107 3.98 11.10 -9.57
N SER A 108 4.55 9.98 -9.13
CA SER A 108 5.58 9.24 -9.88
C SER A 108 5.10 7.81 -10.20
N PRO A 109 4.60 7.55 -11.44
CA PRO A 109 4.15 6.22 -11.85
C PRO A 109 5.23 5.14 -11.74
N GLY A 110 6.48 5.44 -12.11
CA GLY A 110 7.59 4.48 -12.06
C GLY A 110 8.04 4.16 -10.64
N ALA A 111 8.07 5.15 -9.73
CA ALA A 111 8.27 4.87 -8.31
C ALA A 111 7.10 4.09 -7.73
N ARG A 112 5.86 4.40 -8.08
CA ARG A 112 4.67 3.68 -7.61
C ARG A 112 4.67 2.21 -8.00
N SER A 113 4.97 1.88 -9.25
CA SER A 113 5.01 0.47 -9.71
C SER A 113 6.04 -0.37 -8.95
N SER A 114 7.16 0.25 -8.55
CA SER A 114 8.25 -0.42 -7.83
C SER A 114 8.05 -0.42 -6.30
N GLY A 115 7.56 0.70 -5.75
CA GLY A 115 7.52 0.96 -4.32
C GLY A 115 6.19 0.65 -3.64
N MET A 116 5.18 0.28 -4.40
CA MET A 116 3.88 -0.11 -3.87
C MET A 116 3.49 -1.52 -4.29
N GLU A 117 2.53 -2.09 -3.56
CA GLU A 117 1.90 -3.36 -3.87
C GLU A 117 0.41 -3.30 -3.55
N THR A 118 -0.36 -4.27 -4.05
CA THR A 118 -1.78 -4.36 -3.74
C THR A 118 -1.99 -4.81 -2.30
N LEU A 119 -3.07 -4.34 -1.68
CA LEU A 119 -3.45 -4.80 -0.34
C LEU A 119 -3.74 -6.31 -0.34
N GLN A 120 -4.26 -6.86 -1.44
CA GLN A 120 -4.44 -8.30 -1.62
C GLN A 120 -3.15 -9.09 -1.37
N ASN A 121 -2.03 -8.68 -1.98
CA ASN A 121 -0.74 -9.36 -1.81
C ASN A 121 -0.30 -9.36 -0.33
N VAL A 122 -0.51 -8.25 0.37
CA VAL A 122 -0.18 -8.14 1.80
C VAL A 122 -1.03 -9.08 2.64
N LEU A 123 -2.33 -9.19 2.35
CA LEU A 123 -3.24 -10.10 3.04
C LEU A 123 -2.84 -11.56 2.82
N ASP A 124 -2.51 -11.94 1.58
CA ASP A 124 -2.09 -13.29 1.23
C ASP A 124 -0.77 -13.70 1.91
N LEU A 125 0.17 -12.77 2.03
CA LEU A 125 1.43 -12.98 2.76
C LEU A 125 1.17 -13.21 4.26
N LYS A 126 0.30 -12.42 4.88
CA LYS A 126 -0.06 -12.59 6.31
C LYS A 126 -0.76 -13.93 6.57
N ASN A 127 -1.65 -14.35 5.68
CA ASN A 127 -2.34 -15.63 5.78
C ASN A 127 -1.36 -16.82 5.65
N THR A 128 -0.41 -16.73 4.73
CA THR A 128 0.60 -17.78 4.51
C THR A 128 1.53 -17.93 5.73
N GLN A 129 1.94 -16.82 6.35
CA GLN A 129 2.75 -16.86 7.57
C GLN A 129 2.00 -17.45 8.76
N SER A 130 0.72 -17.10 8.91
CA SER A 130 -0.15 -17.65 9.96
C SER A 130 -0.36 -19.15 9.80
N ALA A 131 -0.53 -19.64 8.57
CA ALA A 131 -0.62 -21.05 8.27
C ALA A 131 0.68 -21.80 8.66
N ASN A 132 1.85 -21.29 8.26
CA ASN A 132 3.14 -21.97 8.52
C ASN A 132 3.48 -22.07 10.02
N GLN A 133 3.10 -21.11 10.85
CA GLN A 133 3.33 -21.18 12.30
C GLN A 133 2.46 -22.27 12.98
N SER A 134 1.27 -22.54 12.44
CA SER A 134 0.41 -23.62 12.95
C SER A 134 0.94 -25.03 12.65
N PHE A 135 1.76 -25.18 11.60
CA PHE A 135 2.39 -26.47 11.24
C PHE A 135 3.62 -26.81 12.08
N LEU A 136 4.30 -25.82 12.65
CA LEU A 136 5.50 -26.01 13.48
C LEU A 136 5.19 -26.26 14.96
N SER A 137 3.92 -26.23 15.36
CA SER A 137 3.47 -26.41 16.75
C SER A 137 2.79 -27.78 16.99
N ARG A 138 3.04 -28.78 16.13
CA ARG A 138 2.50 -30.14 16.27
C ARG A 138 3.60 -31.17 16.36
#